data_AF-A0A1I3T9T7-F1
#
_entry.id   AF-A0A1I3T9T7-F1
#
_cell.length_a   1.000
_cell.length_b   1.000
_cell.length_c   1.000
_cell.angle_alpha   90.00
_cell.angle_beta   90.00
_cell.angle_gamma   90.00
#
_symmetry.space_group_name_H-M   'P 1'
#
loop_
_entity.id
_entity.type
_entity.pdbx_description
1 polymer ?
#
loop_
_entity_poly.entity_id
_entity_poly.type
_entity_poly.pdbx_seq_one_letter_code
_entity_poly.pdbx_strand_id
1 'polypeptide(L)'
;MNSTANERSWLFEPELLRLVHQCRRLIQSEFGVKLHLNQDDLEQQLAEYAQQTRSRHLVHTWEALKQRVPELGEDDKPVKTYRGQTVYEEPGSKSGEGKHPPRPRHNKVVYRGQVVG
;
A
#
# COMPACT_ATOMS: atom_id res chain seq x y z
N MET A 1 15.30 -27.38 -8.51
CA MET A 1 13.89 -26.94 -8.40
C MET A 1 13.52 -26.87 -6.92
N ASN A 2 13.93 -25.81 -6.21
CA ASN A 2 13.59 -25.51 -4.80
C ASN A 2 13.44 -23.98 -4.61
N SER A 3 12.94 -23.26 -5.63
CA SER A 3 13.02 -21.78 -5.66
C SER A 3 12.13 -21.08 -4.62
N THR A 4 11.01 -21.68 -4.21
CA THR A 4 10.08 -21.10 -3.24
C THR A 4 10.62 -21.06 -1.81
N ALA A 5 11.54 -21.97 -1.46
CA ALA A 5 12.16 -22.00 -0.13
C ALA A 5 13.19 -20.86 0.04
N ASN A 6 13.80 -20.42 -1.06
CA ASN A 6 14.79 -19.33 -1.01
C ASN A 6 14.10 -17.96 -0.88
N GLU A 7 12.97 -17.78 -1.58
CA GLU A 7 12.15 -16.55 -1.56
C GLU A 7 11.54 -16.25 -0.18
N ARG A 8 11.37 -17.27 0.68
CA ARG A 8 10.84 -17.12 2.05
C ARG A 8 11.86 -17.37 3.15
N SER A 9 13.15 -17.24 2.84
CA SER A 9 14.23 -17.45 3.82
C SER A 9 14.06 -16.58 5.07
N TRP A 10 13.44 -15.41 4.92
CA TRP A 10 13.16 -14.46 6.00
C TRP A 10 12.08 -14.94 7.00
N LEU A 11 11.19 -15.87 6.62
CA LEU A 11 10.21 -16.45 7.56
C LEU A 11 10.85 -17.36 8.62
N PHE A 12 12.09 -17.80 8.41
CA PHE A 12 12.80 -18.63 9.39
C PHE A 12 13.42 -17.80 10.53
N GLU A 13 13.49 -16.48 10.40
CA GLU A 13 13.96 -15.63 11.50
C GLU A 13 12.89 -15.47 12.57
N PRO A 14 13.19 -15.78 13.86
CA PRO A 14 12.19 -15.76 14.92
C PRO A 14 11.62 -14.35 15.16
N GLU A 15 12.42 -13.32 14.93
CA GLU A 15 12.02 -11.92 15.09
C GLU A 15 11.03 -11.48 14.01
N LEU A 16 11.22 -11.93 12.76
CA LEU A 16 10.30 -11.65 11.66
C LEU A 16 9.02 -12.45 11.78
N LEU A 17 9.12 -13.73 12.16
CA LEU A 17 7.98 -14.59 12.40
C LEU A 17 7.03 -13.99 13.46
N ARG A 18 7.58 -13.39 14.53
CA ARG A 18 6.79 -12.67 15.55
C ARG A 18 5.99 -11.51 14.94
N LEU A 19 6.61 -10.69 14.10
CA LEU A 19 5.93 -9.58 13.42
C LEU A 19 4.83 -10.08 12.48
N VAL A 20 5.08 -11.14 11.69
CA VAL A 20 4.07 -11.76 10.81
C VAL A 20 2.89 -12.29 11.62
N HIS A 21 3.16 -12.99 12.73
CA HIS A 21 2.10 -13.49 13.61
C HIS A 21 1.26 -12.36 14.21
N GLN A 22 1.90 -11.26 14.57
CA GLN A 22 1.21 -10.07 15.09
C GLN A 22 0.33 -9.44 14.03
N CYS A 23 0.85 -9.18 12.82
CA CYS A 23 0.07 -8.69 11.69
C CYS A 23 -1.14 -9.59 11.41
N ARG A 24 -0.93 -10.91 11.36
CA ARG A 24 -1.99 -11.88 11.11
C ARG A 24 -3.08 -11.85 12.17
N ARG A 25 -2.72 -11.73 13.44
CA ARG A 25 -3.69 -11.63 14.54
C ARG A 25 -4.52 -10.36 14.42
N LEU A 26 -3.88 -9.24 14.08
CA LEU A 26 -4.55 -7.96 13.89
C LEU A 26 -5.48 -7.97 12.66
N ILE A 27 -5.05 -8.56 11.55
CA ILE A 27 -5.88 -8.74 10.36
C ILE A 27 -7.09 -9.60 10.67
N GLN A 28 -6.89 -10.69 11.42
CA GLN A 28 -7.99 -11.55 11.83
C GLN A 28 -9.00 -10.81 12.72
N SER A 29 -8.54 -9.94 13.63
CA SER A 29 -9.46 -9.17 14.48
C SER A 29 -10.20 -8.05 13.73
N GLU A 30 -9.54 -7.40 12.76
CA GLU A 30 -10.11 -6.25 12.03
C GLU A 30 -10.99 -6.70 10.86
N PHE A 31 -10.55 -7.70 10.09
CA PHE A 31 -11.20 -8.13 8.85
C PHE A 31 -11.86 -9.50 8.95
N GLY A 32 -11.61 -10.27 10.01
CA GLY A 32 -12.14 -11.63 10.15
C GLY A 32 -11.43 -12.67 9.26
N VAL A 33 -10.36 -12.28 8.57
CA VAL A 33 -9.65 -13.14 7.61
C VAL A 33 -8.52 -13.90 8.29
N LYS A 34 -8.44 -15.22 8.04
CA LYS A 34 -7.37 -16.08 8.55
C LYS A 34 -6.34 -16.34 7.46
N LEU A 35 -5.18 -15.69 7.57
CA LEU A 35 -4.04 -15.92 6.67
C LEU A 35 -3.24 -17.15 7.12
N HIS A 36 -2.57 -17.81 6.18
CA HIS A 36 -1.72 -18.98 6.45
C HIS A 36 -0.30 -18.72 5.97
N LEU A 37 0.70 -19.12 6.77
CA LEU A 37 2.13 -18.92 6.44
C LEU A 37 2.57 -19.64 5.15
N ASN A 38 1.85 -20.69 4.76
CA ASN A 38 2.15 -21.49 3.58
C ASN A 38 1.53 -20.92 2.28
N GLN A 39 0.77 -19.81 2.37
CA GLN A 39 0.17 -19.19 1.18
C GLN A 39 1.23 -18.47 0.38
N ASP A 40 1.15 -18.60 -0.94
CA ASP A 40 2.08 -17.93 -1.84
C ASP A 40 1.83 -16.42 -1.93
N ASP A 41 0.57 -16.03 -1.77
CA ASP A 41 0.13 -14.63 -1.79
C ASP A 41 0.17 -13.96 -0.41
N LEU A 42 0.86 -14.55 0.59
CA LEU A 42 0.87 -14.02 1.96
C LEU A 42 1.37 -12.57 2.01
N GLU A 43 2.43 -12.29 1.27
CA GLU A 43 3.09 -10.99 1.19
C GLU A 43 2.15 -9.94 0.62
N GLN A 44 1.53 -10.27 -0.52
CA GLN A 44 0.55 -9.43 -1.20
C GLN A 44 -0.67 -9.16 -0.31
N GLN A 45 -1.20 -10.19 0.35
CA GLN A 45 -2.34 -10.05 1.26
C GLN A 45 -1.98 -9.17 2.46
N LEU A 46 -0.81 -9.35 3.08
CA LEU A 46 -0.36 -8.49 4.18
C LEU A 46 -0.24 -7.03 3.73
N ALA A 47 0.32 -6.78 2.55
CA ALA A 47 0.43 -5.44 1.97
C ALA A 47 -0.95 -4.81 1.72
N GLU A 48 -1.87 -5.56 1.11
CA GLU A 48 -3.23 -5.12 0.79
C GLU A 48 -4.00 -4.73 2.07
N TYR A 49 -4.02 -5.61 3.08
CA TYR A 49 -4.68 -5.30 4.35
C TYR A 49 -3.98 -4.20 5.13
N ALA A 50 -2.66 -4.06 5.02
CA ALA A 50 -1.93 -2.96 5.63
C ALA A 50 -2.26 -1.60 5.00
N GLN A 51 -2.61 -1.56 3.71
CA GLN A 51 -3.09 -0.34 3.05
C GLN A 51 -4.55 -0.03 3.42
N GLN A 52 -5.39 -1.05 3.59
CA GLN A 52 -6.81 -0.89 3.89
C GLN A 52 -7.11 -0.66 5.38
N THR A 53 -6.20 -1.07 6.27
CA THR A 53 -6.42 -0.97 7.72
C THR A 53 -6.54 0.48 8.21
N ARG A 54 -7.35 0.67 9.24
CA ARG A 54 -7.37 1.92 10.03
C ARG A 54 -6.54 1.81 11.32
N SER A 55 -6.03 0.62 11.62
CA SER A 55 -5.29 0.34 12.85
C SER A 55 -3.85 0.83 12.73
N ARG A 56 -3.49 1.83 13.53
CA ARG A 56 -2.10 2.34 13.62
C ARG A 56 -1.11 1.24 14.01
N HIS A 57 -1.56 0.29 14.83
CA HIS A 57 -0.70 -0.79 15.30
C HIS A 57 -0.32 -1.74 14.17
N LEU A 58 -1.27 -2.09 13.30
CA LEU A 58 -1.04 -2.94 12.14
C LEU A 58 -0.09 -2.26 11.14
N VAL A 59 -0.31 -0.96 10.86
CA VAL A 59 0.58 -0.18 9.99
C VAL A 59 2.00 -0.16 10.53
N HIS A 60 2.18 0.09 11.83
CA HIS A 60 3.50 0.14 12.44
C HIS A 60 4.23 -1.22 12.42
N THR A 61 3.52 -2.31 12.70
CA THR A 61 4.10 -3.66 12.63
C THR A 61 4.46 -4.06 11.19
N TRP A 62 3.64 -3.63 10.22
CA TRP A 62 3.92 -3.84 8.79
C TRP A 62 5.14 -3.03 8.33
N GLU A 63 5.26 -1.76 8.73
CA GLU A 63 6.44 -0.94 8.44
C GLU A 63 7.71 -1.54 9.04
N ALA A 64 7.67 -1.99 10.31
CA ALA A 64 8.80 -2.64 10.96
C ALA A 64 9.24 -3.93 10.23
N LEU A 65 8.28 -4.64 9.65
CA LEU A 65 8.53 -5.83 8.85
C LEU A 65 9.18 -5.47 7.50
N LYS A 66 8.66 -4.47 6.79
CA LYS A 66 9.27 -3.94 5.53
C LYS A 66 10.68 -3.41 5.72
N GLN A 67 10.98 -2.78 6.87
CA GLN A 67 12.34 -2.28 7.16
C GLN A 67 13.38 -3.40 7.25
N ARG A 68 12.97 -4.60 7.66
CA ARG A 68 13.86 -5.74 7.81
C ARG A 68 13.91 -6.62 6.56
N VAL A 69 12.81 -6.67 5.81
CA VAL A 69 12.72 -7.42 4.56
C VAL A 69 12.40 -6.43 3.44
N PRO A 70 13.43 -5.78 2.86
CA PRO A 70 13.23 -4.81 1.79
C PRO A 70 12.60 -5.43 0.54
N GLU A 71 12.71 -6.74 0.35
CA GLU A 71 12.06 -7.51 -0.74
C GLU A 71 10.52 -7.39 -0.70
N LEU A 72 9.92 -7.18 0.47
CA LEU A 72 8.47 -6.97 0.64
C LEU A 72 8.01 -5.54 0.36
N GLY A 73 8.96 -4.61 0.24
CA GLY A 73 8.72 -3.19 0.00
C GLY A 73 8.81 -2.79 -1.46
N GLU A 74 9.28 -3.68 -2.34
CA GLU A 74 9.19 -3.48 -3.78
C GLU A 74 7.75 -3.72 -4.24
N ASP A 75 6.88 -2.76 -3.91
CA ASP A 75 5.76 -2.46 -4.78
C ASP A 75 6.38 -2.15 -6.15
N ASP A 76 6.34 -3.11 -7.08
CA ASP A 76 6.51 -2.90 -8.52
C ASP A 76 5.34 -2.01 -8.97
N LYS A 77 5.37 -0.75 -8.52
CA LYS A 77 4.45 0.27 -8.97
C LYS A 77 4.78 0.41 -10.45
N PRO A 78 3.85 0.10 -11.37
CA PRO A 78 4.15 0.20 -12.78
C PRO A 78 4.59 1.64 -13.04
N VAL A 79 5.88 1.80 -13.34
CA VAL A 79 6.49 3.10 -13.62
C VAL A 79 5.80 3.61 -14.88
N LYS A 80 4.81 4.49 -14.71
CA LYS A 80 4.15 5.14 -15.83
C LYS A 80 5.18 6.03 -16.49
N THR A 81 5.70 5.57 -17.62
CA THR A 81 6.57 6.37 -18.49
C THR A 81 5.67 7.27 -19.33
N TYR A 82 5.75 8.58 -19.10
CA TYR A 82 5.09 9.56 -19.96
C TYR A 82 6.14 10.20 -20.86
N ARG A 83 6.00 10.03 -22.18
CA ARG A 83 6.87 10.66 -23.19
C ARG A 83 8.37 10.44 -22.93
N GLY A 84 8.76 9.24 -22.52
CA GLY A 84 10.16 8.88 -22.26
C GLY A 84 10.74 9.36 -20.91
N GLN A 85 9.92 9.96 -20.03
CA GLN A 85 10.32 10.26 -18.65
C GLN A 85 9.60 9.34 -17.66
N THR A 86 10.37 8.81 -16.71
CA THR A 86 9.88 8.01 -15.58
C THR A 86 9.21 8.93 -14.56
N VAL A 87 7.89 8.82 -14.41
CA VAL A 87 7.15 9.54 -13.37
C VAL A 87 7.05 8.61 -12.17
N TYR A 88 7.82 8.90 -11.11
CA TYR A 88 7.71 8.20 -9.84
C TYR A 88 6.52 8.80 -9.06
N GLU A 89 5.43 8.05 -8.88
CA GLU A 89 4.34 8.45 -7.97
C GLU A 89 4.73 8.04 -6.53
N GLU A 90 5.38 8.96 -5.81
CA GLU A 90 5.59 8.81 -4.36
C GLU A 90 4.24 8.87 -3.62
N PRO A 91 3.95 7.92 -2.72
CA PRO A 91 2.76 7.97 -1.89
C PRO A 91 3.01 8.91 -0.70
N GLY A 92 2.77 10.21 -0.91
CA GLY A 92 2.51 11.14 0.18
C GLY A 92 3.67 12.08 0.54
N SER A 93 3.67 13.26 -0.08
CA SER A 93 4.08 14.49 0.61
C SER A 93 3.18 15.63 0.14
N LYS A 94 2.39 16.16 1.07
CA LYS A 94 1.69 17.44 0.90
C LYS A 94 2.68 18.58 1.15
N SER A 95 2.45 19.66 0.41
CA SER A 95 2.90 21.06 0.62
C SER A 95 4.18 21.48 -0.09
N GLY A 96 4.05 22.52 -0.94
CA GLY A 96 5.18 23.37 -1.32
C GLY A 96 5.18 23.95 -2.73
N GLU A 97 4.25 24.88 -3.00
CA GLU A 97 4.45 26.09 -3.82
C GLU A 97 5.04 25.99 -5.26
N GLY A 98 4.19 26.25 -6.26
CA GLY A 98 4.64 26.46 -7.64
C GLY A 98 3.54 26.91 -8.61
N LYS A 99 3.15 28.20 -8.53
CA LYS A 99 2.46 29.03 -9.54
C LYS A 99 1.48 28.33 -10.50
N HIS A 100 0.21 28.21 -10.08
CA HIS A 100 -0.92 28.12 -11.00
C HIS A 100 -1.77 29.41 -10.88
N PRO A 101 -2.14 30.10 -11.98
CA PRO A 101 -3.02 31.25 -11.89
C PRO A 101 -4.41 30.82 -11.34
N PRO A 102 -5.11 31.69 -10.60
CA PRO A 102 -6.40 31.34 -10.00
C PRO A 102 -7.41 31.02 -11.11
N ARG A 103 -7.82 29.75 -11.20
CA ARG A 103 -8.92 29.34 -12.08
C ARG A 103 -10.25 29.72 -11.41
N PRO A 104 -11.09 30.60 -11.99
CA PRO A 104 -12.41 30.85 -11.45
C PRO A 104 -13.28 29.60 -11.66
N ARG A 105 -13.64 28.92 -10.57
CA ARG A 105 -14.61 27.82 -10.61
C ARG A 105 -16.02 28.41 -10.60
N HIS A 106 -16.63 28.51 -11.77
CA HIS A 106 -18.08 28.69 -11.88
C HIS A 106 -18.67 27.50 -12.66
N ASN A 107 -19.03 26.44 -11.93
CA ASN A 107 -19.81 25.35 -12.50
C ASN A 107 -21.25 25.82 -12.61
N LYS A 108 -21.65 26.31 -13.80
CA LYS A 108 -23.06 26.50 -14.14
C LYS A 108 -23.67 25.13 -14.43
N VAL A 109 -24.64 24.72 -13.62
CA VAL A 109 -25.35 23.45 -13.82
C VAL A 109 -26.62 23.77 -14.61
N VAL A 110 -26.76 23.19 -15.80
CA VAL A 110 -27.97 23.35 -16.62
C VAL A 110 -28.91 22.19 -16.32
N TYR A 111 -30.14 22.50 -15.89
CA TYR A 111 -31.19 21.51 -15.70
C TYR A 111 -32.39 21.85 -16.59
N ARG A 112 -32.84 20.89 -17.42
CA ARG A 112 -33.99 21.02 -18.33
C ARG A 112 -34.02 22.33 -19.15
N GLY A 113 -32.88 22.73 -19.71
CA GLY A 113 -32.79 23.92 -20.57
C GLY A 113 -32.75 25.27 -19.82
N GLN A 114 -32.77 25.27 -18.49
CA GLN A 114 -32.49 26.46 -17.68
C GLN A 114 -31.17 26.32 -16.94
N VAL A 115 -30.38 27.39 -16.97
CA VAL A 115 -29.12 27.50 -16.23
C VAL A 115 -29.46 27.83 -14.79
N VAL A 116 -29.09 26.95 -13.86
CA VAL A 116 -29.20 27.19 -12.42
C VAL A 116 -27.78 27.41 -11.89
N GLY A 117 -27.57 28.55 -11.23
CA GLY A 117 -26.31 28.98 -10.64
C GLY A 117 -26.57 29.91 -9.47
#